data_AF-A0A015KHQ5-F1
#
_entry.id   AF-A0A015KHQ5-F1
#
_cell.length_a   1.000
_cell.length_b   1.000
_cell.length_c   1.000
_cell.angle_alpha   90.00
_cell.angle_beta   90.00
_cell.angle_gamma   90.00
#
_symmetry.space_group_name_H-M   'P 1'
#
loop_
_entity.id
_entity.type
_entity.pdbx_description
1 polymer ?
#
loop_
_entity_poly.entity_id
_entity_poly.type
_entity_poly.pdbx_seq_one_letter_code
_entity_poly.pdbx_strand_id
1 'polypeptide(L)'
;MPVILEPRAVTGQDVVDRLRPTPEQRITLIIIGAYALAILILWHLPVLKIILYPFKLLTVALHEFSHAAAGCCTGAKIESIQLDPDEGGATRMVTNRDCI
;
A
#
# COMPACT_ATOMS: atom_id res chain seq x y z
N MET A 1 32.48 -32.26 19.87
CA MET A 1 32.15 -32.44 18.44
C MET A 1 31.88 -31.07 17.84
N PRO A 2 32.59 -30.64 16.78
CA PRO A 2 32.20 -29.44 16.05
C PRO A 2 30.94 -29.75 15.23
N VAL A 3 29.90 -28.94 15.41
CA VAL A 3 28.70 -28.97 14.55
C VAL A 3 29.08 -28.27 13.25
N ILE A 4 29.35 -29.05 12.19
CA ILE A 4 29.52 -28.52 10.85
C ILE A 4 28.12 -28.17 10.32
N LEU A 5 27.83 -26.86 10.21
CA LEU A 5 26.61 -26.36 9.56
C LEU A 5 26.82 -26.48 8.05
N GLU A 6 26.39 -27.60 7.46
CA GLU A 6 26.27 -27.68 6.01
C GLU A 6 25.27 -26.62 5.54
N PRO A 7 25.61 -25.74 4.57
CA PRO A 7 24.65 -24.80 4.02
C PRO A 7 23.57 -25.60 3.27
N ARG A 8 22.42 -25.81 3.92
CA ARG A 8 21.26 -26.45 3.29
C ARG A 8 20.82 -25.57 2.13
N ALA A 9 21.10 -26.03 0.91
CA ALA A 9 20.60 -25.41 -0.30
C ALA A 9 19.07 -25.31 -0.17
N VAL A 10 18.57 -24.08 -0.11
CA VAL A 10 17.13 -23.81 -0.03
C VAL A 10 16.52 -24.29 -1.34
N THR A 11 15.84 -25.42 -1.31
CA THR A 11 15.18 -25.96 -2.50
C THR A 11 13.82 -25.27 -2.69
N GLY A 12 13.28 -25.31 -3.90
CA GLY A 12 11.96 -24.72 -4.18
C GLY A 12 10.85 -25.33 -3.30
N GLN A 13 10.99 -26.61 -2.91
CA GLN A 13 10.06 -27.27 -1.99
C GLN A 13 10.13 -26.68 -0.57
N ASP A 14 11.33 -26.34 -0.08
CA ASP A 14 11.50 -25.71 1.23
C ASP A 14 10.85 -24.31 1.26
N VAL A 15 10.84 -23.59 0.14
CA VAL A 15 10.14 -22.30 0.01
C VAL A 15 8.63 -22.51 0.00
N VAL A 16 8.13 -23.49 -0.77
CA VAL A 16 6.70 -23.82 -0.83
C VAL A 16 6.18 -24.21 0.55
N ASP A 17 6.87 -25.10 1.27
CA ASP A 17 6.43 -25.54 2.59
C ASP A 17 6.41 -24.43 3.63
N ARG A 18 7.29 -23.43 3.50
CA ARG A 18 7.29 -22.23 4.36
C ARG A 18 6.20 -21.22 3.99
N LEU A 19 5.75 -21.21 2.73
CA LEU A 19 4.71 -20.32 2.23
C LEU A 19 3.31 -20.94 2.28
N ARG A 20 3.18 -22.22 2.67
CA ARG A 20 1.88 -22.89 2.82
C ARG A 20 1.14 -22.31 4.03
N PRO A 21 0.01 -21.61 3.83
CA PRO A 21 -0.75 -21.06 4.94
C PRO A 21 -1.39 -22.17 5.78
N THR A 22 -1.48 -21.95 7.09
CA THR A 22 -2.24 -22.84 7.98
C THR A 22 -3.74 -22.85 7.58
N PRO A 23 -4.53 -23.85 8.02
CA PRO A 23 -5.96 -23.90 7.72
C PRO A 23 -6.70 -22.61 8.10
N GLU A 24 -6.31 -21.99 9.22
CA GLU A 24 -6.88 -20.73 9.71
C GLU A 24 -6.47 -19.56 8.81
N GLN A 25 -5.18 -19.46 8.44
CA GLN A 25 -4.70 -18.42 7.53
C GLN A 25 -5.40 -18.49 6.17
N ARG A 26 -5.69 -19.71 5.69
CA ARG A 26 -6.45 -19.92 4.45
C ARG A 26 -7.87 -19.36 4.56
N ILE A 27 -8.56 -19.59 5.69
CA ILE A 27 -9.89 -19.02 5.94
C ILE A 27 -9.82 -17.50 5.97
N THR A 28 -8.83 -16.93 6.67
CA THR A 28 -8.62 -15.48 6.72
C THR A 28 -8.38 -14.90 5.32
N LEU A 29 -7.55 -15.54 4.49
CA LEU A 29 -7.31 -15.14 3.10
C LEU A 29 -8.58 -15.16 2.25
N ILE A 30 -9.41 -16.19 2.41
CA ILE A 30 -10.71 -16.28 1.71
C ILE A 30 -11.63 -15.15 2.15
N ILE A 31 -11.71 -14.87 3.44
CA ILE A 31 -12.54 -13.79 3.98
C ILE A 31 -12.07 -12.43 3.46
N ILE A 32 -10.75 -12.17 3.48
CA ILE A 32 -10.16 -10.94 2.92
C ILE A 32 -10.52 -10.81 1.43
N GLY A 33 -10.36 -11.88 0.65
CA GLY A 33 -10.72 -11.91 -0.76
C GLY A 33 -12.21 -11.64 -1.01
N ALA A 34 -13.09 -12.23 -0.20
CA ALA A 34 -14.53 -12.01 -0.28
C ALA A 34 -14.92 -10.56 0.03
N TYR A 35 -14.33 -9.96 1.07
CA TYR A 35 -14.53 -8.54 1.38
C TYR A 35 -14.01 -7.62 0.28
N ALA A 36 -12.83 -7.90 -0.27
CA ALA A 36 -12.27 -7.10 -1.37
C ALA A 36 -13.20 -7.11 -2.59
N LEU A 37 -13.73 -8.29 -2.96
CA LEU A 37 -14.67 -8.41 -4.06
C LEU A 37 -16.00 -7.71 -3.76
N ALA A 38 -16.54 -7.87 -2.55
CA ALA A 38 -17.76 -7.21 -2.12
C ALA A 38 -17.61 -5.68 -2.21
N ILE A 39 -16.51 -5.12 -1.71
CA ILE A 39 -16.21 -3.69 -1.77
C ILE A 39 -16.09 -3.22 -3.23
N LEU A 40 -15.44 -3.98 -4.10
CA LEU A 40 -15.30 -3.65 -5.53
C LEU A 40 -16.65 -3.59 -6.25
N ILE A 41 -17.54 -4.55 -5.99
CA ILE A 41 -18.90 -4.56 -6.54
C ILE A 41 -19.69 -3.39 -5.98
N LEU A 42 -19.59 -3.16 -4.67
CA LEU A 42 -20.31 -2.11 -3.97
C LEU A 42 -19.86 -0.69 -4.40
N TRP A 43 -18.63 -0.54 -4.91
CA TRP A 43 -18.12 0.69 -5.53
C TRP A 43 -18.95 1.10 -6.76
N HIS A 44 -19.55 0.15 -7.48
CA HIS A 44 -20.41 0.46 -8.62
C HIS A 44 -21.78 1.04 -8.20
N LEU A 45 -22.16 0.98 -6.91
CA LEU A 45 -23.41 1.55 -6.44
C LEU A 45 -23.29 3.08 -6.24
N PRO A 46 -24.14 3.87 -6.92
CA PRO A 46 -24.04 5.34 -6.89
C PRO A 46 -24.27 5.92 -5.48
N VAL A 47 -25.11 5.26 -4.67
CA VAL A 47 -25.41 5.70 -3.30
C VAL A 47 -24.17 5.60 -2.39
N LEU A 48 -23.42 4.50 -2.50
CA LEU A 48 -22.26 4.31 -1.65
C LEU A 48 -21.09 5.20 -2.08
N LYS A 49 -20.95 5.47 -3.39
CA LYS A 49 -19.96 6.42 -3.91
C LYS A 49 -20.09 7.79 -3.23
N ILE A 50 -21.30 8.28 -3.01
CA ILE A 50 -21.55 9.59 -2.38
C ILE A 50 -21.13 9.60 -0.90
N ILE A 51 -21.43 8.53 -0.16
CA ILE A 51 -21.09 8.41 1.26
C ILE A 51 -19.59 8.22 1.47
N LEU A 52 -18.94 7.43 0.60
CA LEU A 52 -17.50 7.16 0.66
C LEU A 52 -16.64 8.28 0.08
N TYR A 53 -17.21 9.17 -0.73
CA TYR A 53 -16.50 10.28 -1.37
C TYR A 53 -15.67 11.16 -0.39
N PRO A 54 -16.19 11.66 0.74
CA PRO A 54 -15.38 12.42 1.70
C PRO A 54 -14.24 11.60 2.31
N PHE A 55 -14.46 10.31 2.57
CA PHE A 55 -13.40 9.42 3.07
C PHE A 55 -12.33 9.17 2.01
N LYS A 56 -12.74 8.97 0.75
CA LYS A 56 -11.82 8.82 -0.39
C LYS A 56 -10.91 10.03 -0.52
N LEU A 57 -11.46 11.25 -0.46
CA LEU A 57 -10.68 12.49 -0.51
C LEU A 57 -9.73 12.62 0.67
N LEU A 58 -10.16 12.29 1.89
CA LEU A 58 -9.29 12.30 3.07
C LEU A 58 -8.11 11.33 2.92
N THR A 59 -8.36 10.11 2.45
CA THR A 59 -7.29 9.11 2.25
C THR A 59 -6.29 9.57 1.19
N VAL A 60 -6.77 10.10 0.06
CA VAL A 60 -5.89 10.65 -0.98
C VAL A 60 -5.12 11.85 -0.45
N ALA A 61 -5.76 12.75 0.31
CA ALA A 61 -5.08 13.89 0.92
C ALA A 61 -3.98 13.48 1.90
N LEU A 62 -4.22 12.46 2.73
CA LEU A 62 -3.23 11.92 3.66
C LEU A 62 -2.10 11.21 2.91
N HIS A 63 -2.38 10.52 1.81
CA HIS A 63 -1.38 9.90 0.96
C HIS A 63 -0.44 10.95 0.36
N GLU A 64 -1.00 12.01 -0.22
CA GLU A 64 -0.24 13.13 -0.78
C GLU A 64 0.53 13.91 0.30
N PHE A 65 -0.11 14.13 1.45
CA PHE A 65 0.55 14.74 2.61
C PHE A 65 1.73 13.89 3.11
N SER A 66 1.65 12.55 3.06
CA SER A 66 2.76 11.68 3.47
C SER A 66 3.99 11.85 2.57
N HIS A 67 3.79 12.04 1.26
CA HIS A 67 4.86 12.36 0.31
C HIS A 67 5.48 13.72 0.64
N ALA A 68 4.66 14.73 0.90
CA ALA A 68 5.12 16.06 1.29
C ALA A 68 5.89 16.04 2.61
N ALA A 69 5.41 15.31 3.62
CA ALA A 69 6.04 15.17 4.92
C ALA A 69 7.39 14.45 4.84
N ALA A 70 7.48 13.36 4.06
CA ALA A 70 8.73 12.67 3.80
C ALA A 70 9.74 13.57 3.04
N GLY A 71 9.25 14.37 2.08
CA GLY A 71 10.04 15.41 1.41
C GLY A 71 10.58 16.45 2.40
N CYS A 72 9.74 16.95 3.30
CA CYS A 72 10.13 17.90 4.35
C CYS A 72 11.24 17.33 5.25
N CYS A 73 11.10 16.07 5.70
CA CYS A 73 12.10 15.38 6.51
C CYS A 73 13.44 15.17 5.77
N THR A 74 13.45 15.16 4.44
CA THR A 74 14.66 14.99 3.60
C THR A 74 15.22 16.32 3.07
N GLY A 75 14.66 17.46 3.52
CA GLY A 75 15.10 18.80 3.12
C GLY A 75 14.54 19.28 1.78
N ALA A 76 13.52 18.62 1.23
CA ALA A 76 12.80 19.09 0.04
C ALA A 76 11.77 20.16 0.40
N LYS A 77 11.61 21.15 -0.48
CA LYS A 77 10.63 22.23 -0.33
C LYS A 77 9.32 21.80 -1.02
N ILE A 78 8.23 21.83 -0.27
CA ILE A 78 6.88 21.56 -0.80
C ILE A 78 6.43 22.81 -1.56
N GLU A 79 6.05 22.66 -2.83
CA GLU A 79 5.57 23.79 -3.63
C GLU A 79 4.04 23.84 -3.69
N SER A 80 3.37 22.70 -3.87
CA SER A 80 1.91 22.65 -3.86
C SER A 80 1.41 21.23 -3.67
N ILE A 81 0.31 21.07 -2.94
CA ILE A 81 -0.46 19.82 -2.86
C ILE A 81 -1.78 20.08 -3.59
N GLN A 82 -2.03 19.39 -4.69
CA GLN A 82 -3.27 19.46 -5.47
C GLN A 82 -4.11 18.21 -5.17
N LEU A 83 -5.42 18.42 -4.96
CA LEU A 83 -6.39 17.36 -4.76
C LEU A 83 -7.49 17.51 -5.80
N ASP A 84 -7.47 16.63 -6.79
CA ASP A 84 -8.45 16.57 -7.86
C ASP A 84 -9.50 15.50 -7.56
N PRO A 85 -10.76 15.89 -7.33
CA PRO A 85 -11.79 14.96 -6.89
C PRO A 85 -12.12 13.83 -7.89
N ASP A 86 -11.85 14.06 -9.18
CA ASP A 86 -12.10 13.11 -10.26
C ASP A 86 -10.87 12.30 -10.68
N GLU A 87 -9.66 12.84 -10.53
CA GLU A 87 -8.42 12.22 -11.02
C GLU A 87 -7.41 11.81 -9.91
N GLY A 88 -7.54 12.32 -8.68
CA GLY A 88 -6.70 11.90 -7.53
C GLY A 88 -6.06 13.05 -6.76
N GLY A 89 -4.77 12.93 -6.46
CA GLY A 89 -4.01 13.99 -5.81
C GLY A 89 -2.60 14.03 -6.39
N ALA A 90 -1.98 15.20 -6.37
CA ALA A 90 -0.63 15.40 -6.86
C ALA A 90 0.15 16.29 -5.89
N THR A 91 1.22 15.73 -5.31
CA THR A 91 2.17 16.49 -4.50
C THR A 91 3.34 16.95 -5.36
N ARG A 92 3.42 18.26 -5.61
CA ARG A 92 4.60 18.87 -6.23
C ARG A 92 5.59 19.27 -5.14
N MET A 93 6.73 18.59 -5.11
CA MET A 93 7.85 18.92 -4.24
C MET A 93 9.10 19.16 -5.08
N VAL A 94 9.90 20.15 -4.69
CA VAL A 94 11.20 20.44 -5.30
C VAL A 94 12.26 20.19 -4.24
N THR A 95 13.08 19.16 -4.46
CA THR A 95 14.30 18.97 -3.68
C THR A 95 15.35 19.95 -4.20
N ASN A 96 16.05 20.66 -3.31
CA ASN A 96 17.20 21.44 -3.73
C ASN A 96 18.32 20.46 -4.09
N ARG A 97 18.38 20.09 -5.37
CA ARG A 97 19.52 19.42 -5.97
C ARG A 97 19.97 20.21 -7.20
N ASP A 98 20.96 21.07 -6.97
CA ASP A 98 22.12 21.20 -7.86
C ASP A 98 22.97 19.90 -7.86
N CYS A 99 22.37 18.70 -7.93
CA CYS A 99 23.13 17.45 -8.00
C CYS A 99 22.30 16.26 -8.50
N ILE A 100 22.21 16.10 -9.83
CA ILE A 100 22.70 14.94 -10.61
C ILE A 100 22.65 15.33 -12.09
#